data_AF-A0A7S1Z7X1-F1
#
_entry.id   AF-A0A7S1Z7X1-F1
#
_cell.length_a   1.000
_cell.length_b   1.000
_cell.length_c   1.000
_cell.angle_alpha   90.00
_cell.angle_beta   90.00
_cell.angle_gamma   90.00
#
_symmetry.space_group_name_H-M   'P 1'
#
loop_
_entity.id
_entity.type
_entity.pdbx_description
1 polymer ?
#
loop_
_entity_poly.entity_id
_entity_poly.type
_entity_poly.pdbx_seq_one_letter_code
_entity_poly.pdbx_strand_id
1 'polypeptide(L)'
;QGAARGGGVAIGVRDDGSSVDTPTKGRRRKRKRGAGGGKPTYGHSKLTQRLLGPPAANSNNNGNNNSGTAGAGGGLVAAGHVELPWSCAIYSVVNWMVAFADVEGIQVMCLKVLPFLLEDENQRTTAQRAGLTDVVLRGMVLFPDSVRLHTAAFHTLVLLARPLGGKEGMLFHSAMVNSSGIFNVGSSTGKNGIAIMLDSMRRFAADEVLQAMSCWSMVNIALIPTQKTMLVKLGGISVAANAMMQHPNNAEVQFRALFALINLVIPSENLIENANDGRGGGGVAGGAANANDDSSPEARAVQEQLGVDIRRASEREMLDENVGQIANLVVVAMKNFCSSEAILNRACLVLHNLSLNEDYHRTLLWTPNCYQMLEWCIGNYRHDQVLQQSATGTLQRLQMTLAGDNDLRVRFLDSIRAQQQSTLEQARREAMYMHDQQEQNRT
;
A
#
# COMPACT_ATOMS: atom_id res chain seq x y z
N GLN A 1 -2.26 15.12 -47.51
CA GLN A 1 -3.66 15.43 -47.13
C GLN A 1 -4.36 14.10 -46.93
N GLY A 2 -5.03 13.78 -45.82
CA GLY A 2 -5.12 14.43 -44.51
C GLY A 2 -5.18 13.35 -43.41
N ALA A 3 -4.89 13.70 -42.15
CA ALA A 3 -4.78 12.73 -41.06
C ALA A 3 -6.11 12.54 -40.30
N ALA A 4 -6.39 11.31 -39.86
CA ALA A 4 -7.43 11.01 -38.88
C ALA A 4 -6.78 10.54 -37.57
N ARG A 5 -6.74 11.41 -36.56
CA ARG A 5 -6.31 11.09 -35.20
C ARG A 5 -7.50 10.57 -34.39
N GLY A 6 -7.54 9.28 -34.08
CA GLY A 6 -8.41 8.73 -33.03
C GLY A 6 -7.73 8.85 -31.67
N GLY A 7 -8.15 9.79 -30.83
CA GLY A 7 -7.61 9.94 -29.48
C GLY A 7 -8.26 8.97 -28.51
N GLY A 8 -7.47 8.07 -27.91
CA GLY A 8 -7.92 7.25 -26.79
C GLY A 8 -8.17 8.11 -25.56
N VAL A 9 -9.40 8.08 -25.03
CA VAL A 9 -9.77 8.78 -23.80
C VAL A 9 -9.30 7.95 -22.60
N ALA A 10 -8.46 8.53 -21.74
CA ALA A 10 -8.09 7.92 -20.48
C ALA A 10 -9.30 7.89 -19.53
N ILE A 11 -9.64 6.70 -19.03
CA ILE A 11 -10.72 6.50 -18.05
C ILE A 11 -10.22 6.94 -16.68
N GLY A 12 -10.32 8.24 -16.40
CA GLY A 12 -10.15 8.78 -15.06
C GLY A 12 -11.46 8.64 -14.29
N VAL A 13 -11.46 7.86 -13.21
CA VAL A 13 -12.59 7.81 -12.27
C VAL A 13 -12.72 9.19 -11.61
N ARG A 14 -13.78 9.91 -11.96
CA ARG A 14 -14.17 11.15 -11.29
C ARG A 14 -15.22 10.83 -10.23
N ASP A 15 -15.08 11.48 -9.08
CA ASP A 15 -15.94 11.35 -7.93
C ASP A 15 -16.97 12.50 -7.95
N ASP A 16 -18.19 12.24 -8.43
CA ASP A 16 -19.24 13.24 -8.69
C ASP A 16 -20.42 13.17 -7.70
N GLY A 17 -20.12 13.11 -6.41
CA GLY A 17 -21.08 13.24 -5.31
C GLY A 17 -21.41 14.68 -4.91
N SER A 18 -22.09 15.46 -5.78
CA SER A 18 -22.61 16.80 -5.40
C SER A 18 -24.14 16.85 -5.35
N SER A 19 -24.71 16.66 -4.15
CA SER A 19 -26.10 16.97 -3.86
C SER A 19 -26.24 18.45 -3.48
N VAL A 20 -27.00 19.19 -4.29
CA VAL A 20 -27.24 20.63 -4.11
C VAL A 20 -28.47 20.84 -3.23
N ASP A 21 -28.26 21.07 -1.93
CA ASP A 21 -29.34 21.52 -1.05
C ASP A 21 -29.49 23.05 -1.07
N THR A 22 -30.72 23.52 -1.35
CA THR A 22 -31.04 24.94 -1.48
C THR A 22 -31.55 25.53 -0.15
N PRO A 23 -30.98 26.64 0.35
CA PRO A 23 -31.46 27.26 1.57
C PRO A 23 -32.72 28.11 1.32
N THR A 24 -33.88 27.60 1.75
CA THR A 24 -35.15 28.34 1.72
C THR A 24 -35.14 29.56 2.64
N LYS A 25 -35.76 30.65 2.19
CA LYS A 25 -35.85 31.92 2.91
C LYS A 25 -36.77 31.81 4.14
N GLY A 26 -36.31 32.31 5.30
CA GLY A 26 -37.20 33.06 6.20
C GLY A 26 -37.08 32.85 7.70
N ARG A 27 -36.46 33.81 8.41
CA ARG A 27 -37.20 34.78 9.26
C ARG A 27 -36.27 35.80 9.93
N ARG A 28 -36.58 37.08 9.75
CA ARG A 28 -35.97 38.20 10.51
C ARG A 28 -36.24 38.05 12.01
N ARG A 29 -35.20 38.13 12.85
CA ARG A 29 -35.32 38.65 14.23
C ARG A 29 -34.33 39.80 14.43
N LYS A 30 -34.84 41.03 14.45
CA LYS A 30 -34.11 42.21 14.94
C LYS A 30 -33.77 41.99 16.42
N ARG A 31 -32.51 42.18 16.83
CA ARG A 31 -32.21 42.64 18.20
C ARG A 31 -30.98 43.53 18.26
N LYS A 32 -31.24 44.75 18.74
CA LYS A 32 -30.39 45.86 19.19
C LYS A 32 -28.86 45.77 19.01
N ARG A 33 -28.31 46.78 18.33
CA ARG A 33 -26.94 47.27 18.54
C ARG A 33 -26.74 47.60 20.03
N GLY A 34 -25.68 47.10 20.63
CA GLY A 34 -25.09 47.62 21.86
C GLY A 34 -23.61 47.89 21.58
N ALA A 35 -23.15 49.12 21.83
CA ALA A 35 -21.74 49.47 21.72
C ALA A 35 -21.02 49.04 23.02
N GLY A 36 -19.84 48.46 22.88
CA GLY A 36 -19.04 47.99 24.01
C GLY A 36 -17.81 47.23 23.50
N GLY A 37 -16.68 47.92 23.41
CA GLY A 37 -15.43 47.31 23.00
C GLY A 37 -14.86 46.42 24.11
N GLY A 38 -15.00 45.12 23.98
CA GLY A 38 -14.32 44.12 24.79
C GLY A 38 -13.70 43.06 23.88
N LYS A 39 -12.39 42.84 23.98
CA LYS A 39 -11.75 41.70 23.28
C LYS A 39 -12.41 40.40 23.81
N PRO A 40 -12.75 39.42 22.96
CA PRO A 40 -13.27 38.15 23.44
C PRO A 40 -12.20 37.48 24.32
N THR A 41 -12.52 37.30 25.59
CA THR A 41 -11.67 36.58 26.55
C THR A 41 -11.76 35.09 26.27
N TYR A 42 -10.85 34.58 25.46
CA TYR A 42 -10.68 33.14 25.25
C TYR A 42 -10.28 32.48 26.58
N GLY A 43 -10.97 31.39 26.94
CA GLY A 43 -10.65 30.64 28.15
C GLY A 43 -9.23 30.07 28.11
N HIS A 44 -8.60 29.99 29.30
CA HIS A 44 -7.24 29.48 29.51
C HIS A 44 -7.15 27.94 29.34
N SER A 45 -7.47 27.44 28.14
CA SER A 45 -7.11 26.09 27.72
C SER A 45 -5.62 26.05 27.33
N LYS A 46 -4.95 24.93 27.62
CA LYS A 46 -3.59 24.66 27.11
C LYS A 46 -3.53 24.73 25.58
N LEU A 47 -4.64 24.46 24.89
CA LEU A 47 -4.77 24.62 23.44
C LEU A 47 -4.62 26.09 23.03
N THR A 48 -5.30 27.01 23.73
CA THR A 48 -5.22 28.47 23.51
C THR A 48 -3.79 28.97 23.70
N GLN A 49 -3.09 28.48 24.73
CA GLN A 49 -1.71 28.87 25.01
C GLN A 49 -0.70 28.35 23.97
N ARG A 50 -0.95 27.18 23.36
CA ARG A 50 -0.12 26.67 22.25
C ARG A 50 -0.44 27.31 20.89
N LEU A 51 -1.68 27.75 20.66
CA LEU A 51 -2.12 28.41 19.42
C LEU A 51 -1.84 29.93 19.39
N LEU A 52 -1.85 30.60 20.55
CA LEU A 52 -1.76 32.07 20.67
C LEU A 52 -0.69 32.55 21.65
N GLY A 53 0.09 31.64 22.25
CA GLY A 53 1.21 32.02 23.11
C GLY A 53 2.39 32.56 22.30
N PRO A 54 3.21 33.47 22.87
CA PRO A 54 4.45 33.89 22.23
C PRO A 54 5.39 32.67 22.07
N PRO A 55 6.18 32.61 20.97
CA PRO A 55 7.12 31.52 20.77
C PRO A 55 8.11 31.44 21.94
N ALA A 56 8.41 30.22 22.39
CA ALA A 56 9.25 29.99 23.55
C ALA A 56 10.65 30.60 23.35
N ALA A 57 10.96 31.64 24.11
CA ALA A 57 12.26 32.29 24.08
C ALA A 57 13.33 31.30 24.57
N ASN A 58 14.35 31.09 23.74
CA ASN A 58 15.40 30.12 24.01
C ASN A 58 16.21 30.51 25.26
N SER A 59 16.43 29.55 26.17
CA SER A 59 17.17 29.78 27.41
C SER A 59 18.67 29.88 27.13
N ASN A 60 19.17 31.09 26.86
CA ASN A 60 20.60 31.35 26.81
C ASN A 60 21.27 30.95 28.13
N ASN A 61 22.29 30.10 28.07
CA ASN A 61 23.39 30.16 29.03
C ASN A 61 24.70 30.39 28.27
N ASN A 62 25.60 31.15 28.90
CA ASN A 62 26.54 32.03 28.22
C ASN A 62 27.99 31.55 28.35
N GLY A 63 28.84 31.82 27.35
CA GLY A 63 30.23 31.35 27.36
C GLY A 63 31.10 31.78 26.17
N ASN A 64 31.51 33.05 26.14
CA ASN A 64 32.82 33.60 25.71
C ASN A 64 33.88 32.60 25.17
N ASN A 65 34.76 32.88 24.19
CA ASN A 65 35.34 34.11 23.62
C ASN A 65 36.13 33.72 22.31
N ASN A 66 36.67 34.55 21.41
CA ASN A 66 36.56 35.97 21.01
C ASN A 66 37.41 36.16 19.71
N SER A 67 37.54 37.39 19.17
CA SER A 67 38.31 37.84 17.98
C SER A 67 37.69 37.44 16.63
N GLY A 68 37.48 38.33 15.64
CA GLY A 68 37.87 39.73 15.37
C GLY A 68 37.96 39.84 13.83
N THR A 69 37.63 40.92 13.10
CA THR A 69 37.44 42.35 13.39
C THR A 69 36.68 43.05 12.25
N ALA A 70 35.87 44.09 12.55
CA ALA A 70 35.40 45.20 11.68
C ALA A 70 34.61 44.89 10.36
N GLY A 71 33.56 45.63 9.98
CA GLY A 71 32.85 46.72 10.67
C GLY A 71 31.76 47.41 9.81
N ALA A 72 30.86 48.13 10.49
CA ALA A 72 29.90 49.15 9.99
C ALA A 72 28.73 48.73 9.05
N GLY A 73 27.49 48.78 9.58
CA GLY A 73 26.24 48.66 8.81
C GLY A 73 25.06 48.18 9.67
N GLY A 74 24.57 49.01 10.61
CA GLY A 74 23.61 48.58 11.64
C GLY A 74 22.12 48.70 11.26
N GLY A 75 21.27 47.89 11.91
CA GLY A 75 19.81 47.97 11.78
C GLY A 75 19.07 46.64 11.99
N LEU A 76 19.10 46.09 13.20
CA LEU A 76 18.32 44.89 13.57
C LEU A 76 16.92 45.27 14.10
N VAL A 77 16.06 44.24 14.18
CA VAL A 77 14.74 44.19 14.87
C VAL A 77 13.53 44.71 14.09
N ALA A 78 12.98 43.83 13.25
CA ALA A 78 11.54 43.65 13.12
C ALA A 78 11.22 42.18 12.74
N ALA A 79 11.13 41.28 13.72
CA ALA A 79 10.48 39.97 13.52
C ALA A 79 8.95 40.13 13.54
N GLY A 80 8.45 41.02 12.67
CA GLY A 80 7.04 41.33 12.49
C GLY A 80 6.54 40.64 11.24
N HIS A 81 5.49 39.83 11.39
CA HIS A 81 5.02 38.84 10.40
C HIS A 81 6.07 37.79 10.06
N VAL A 82 5.69 36.52 10.28
CA VAL A 82 6.35 35.43 9.56
C VAL A 82 5.85 35.51 8.13
N GLU A 83 6.51 36.33 7.31
CA GLU A 83 6.53 36.12 5.86
C GLU A 83 7.29 34.81 5.60
N LEU A 84 6.62 33.70 5.92
CA LEU A 84 6.86 32.44 5.25
C LEU A 84 6.79 32.79 3.75
N PRO A 85 7.80 32.44 2.95
CA PRO A 85 7.62 32.50 1.51
C PRO A 85 6.39 31.67 1.14
N TRP A 86 5.85 31.83 -0.07
CA TRP A 86 4.92 30.86 -0.65
C TRP A 86 5.57 29.46 -0.91
N SER A 87 6.64 29.14 -0.20
CA SER A 87 7.33 27.87 -0.16
C SER A 87 6.48 26.80 0.54
N CYS A 88 5.61 26.17 -0.26
CA CYS A 88 5.12 24.81 -0.08
C CYS A 88 4.24 24.57 1.16
N ALA A 89 2.94 24.37 0.93
CA ALA A 89 1.93 24.09 1.96
C ALA A 89 2.30 22.87 2.84
N ILE A 90 3.09 21.93 2.33
CA ILE A 90 3.66 20.81 3.08
C ILE A 90 4.41 21.27 4.34
N TYR A 91 5.26 22.30 4.28
CA TYR A 91 6.00 22.74 5.46
C TYR A 91 5.06 23.25 6.55
N SER A 92 4.00 23.97 6.19
CA SER A 92 2.97 24.40 7.13
C SER A 92 2.28 23.21 7.78
N VAL A 93 1.92 22.18 7.00
CA VAL A 93 1.26 20.97 7.52
C VAL A 93 2.21 20.16 8.42
N VAL A 94 3.46 19.94 8.00
CA VAL A 94 4.49 19.24 8.80
C VAL A 94 4.74 19.98 10.12
N ASN A 95 4.90 21.31 10.09
CA ASN A 95 5.11 22.11 11.30
C ASN A 95 3.92 22.01 12.27
N TRP A 96 2.68 21.99 11.76
CA TRP A 96 1.48 21.74 12.59
C TRP A 96 1.47 20.33 13.18
N MET A 97 1.78 19.30 12.39
CA MET A 97 1.86 17.93 12.89
C MET A 97 2.94 17.76 13.96
N VAL A 98 4.09 18.44 13.85
CA VAL A 98 5.14 18.43 14.87
C VAL A 98 4.74 19.22 16.12
N ALA A 99 4.20 20.44 15.97
CA ALA A 99 3.83 21.31 17.09
C ALA A 99 2.66 20.76 17.92
N PHE A 100 1.76 20.01 17.30
CA PHE A 100 0.58 19.40 17.92
C PHE A 100 0.62 17.86 17.85
N ALA A 101 1.82 17.28 17.98
CA ALA A 101 2.04 15.84 17.94
C ALA A 101 1.18 15.03 18.94
N ASP A 102 0.76 15.64 20.05
CA ASP A 102 -0.07 15.05 21.10
C ASP A 102 -1.59 15.27 20.91
N VAL A 103 -2.03 15.82 19.77
CA VAL A 103 -3.46 16.09 19.49
C VAL A 103 -3.95 15.31 18.26
N GLU A 104 -4.58 14.15 18.50
CA GLU A 104 -5.12 13.25 17.48
C GLU A 104 -5.95 13.98 16.40
N GLY A 105 -6.88 14.85 16.81
CA GLY A 105 -7.75 15.58 15.89
C GLY A 105 -7.00 16.51 14.92
N ILE A 106 -5.85 17.05 15.32
CA ILE A 106 -5.00 17.87 14.45
C ILE A 106 -4.19 16.96 13.52
N GLN A 107 -3.63 15.85 14.02
CA GLN A 107 -2.96 14.85 13.18
C GLN A 107 -3.88 14.32 12.08
N VAL A 108 -5.10 13.90 12.42
CA VAL A 108 -6.10 13.41 11.46
C VAL A 108 -6.48 14.49 10.44
N MET A 109 -6.59 15.76 10.86
CA MET A 109 -6.86 16.87 9.94
C MET A 109 -5.73 17.06 8.93
N CYS A 110 -4.48 17.12 9.40
CA CYS A 110 -3.30 17.24 8.56
C CYS A 110 -3.17 16.06 7.58
N LEU A 111 -3.28 14.82 8.08
CA LEU A 111 -3.25 13.59 7.28
C LEU A 111 -4.35 13.51 6.21
N LYS A 112 -5.49 14.17 6.40
CA LYS A 112 -6.54 14.25 5.39
C LYS A 112 -6.26 15.27 4.28
N VAL A 113 -5.47 16.31 4.56
CA VAL A 113 -5.09 17.33 3.56
C VAL A 113 -3.89 16.87 2.72
N LEU A 114 -2.95 16.14 3.32
CA LEU A 114 -1.71 15.71 2.68
C LEU A 114 -1.91 14.99 1.34
N PRO A 115 -2.88 14.07 1.15
CA PRO A 115 -3.07 13.41 -0.13
C PRO A 115 -3.25 14.35 -1.32
N PHE A 116 -4.05 15.40 -1.18
CA PHE A 116 -4.29 16.38 -2.24
C PHE A 116 -3.03 17.18 -2.61
N LEU A 117 -2.12 17.38 -1.65
CA LEU A 117 -0.83 18.04 -1.90
C LEU A 117 0.18 17.07 -2.54
N LEU A 118 0.20 15.81 -2.09
CA LEU A 118 1.17 14.80 -2.50
C LEU A 118 0.89 14.15 -3.87
N GLU A 119 -0.17 14.55 -4.58
CA GLU A 119 -0.30 14.23 -6.01
C GLU A 119 0.74 14.99 -6.87
N ASP A 120 1.13 16.22 -6.49
CA ASP A 120 2.25 16.94 -7.11
C ASP A 120 3.61 16.38 -6.63
N GLU A 121 4.42 15.95 -7.59
CA GLU A 121 5.75 15.36 -7.38
C GLU A 121 6.73 16.30 -6.68
N ASN A 122 6.61 17.62 -6.90
CA ASN A 122 7.43 18.62 -6.22
C ASN A 122 7.06 18.73 -4.73
N GLN A 123 5.77 18.60 -4.41
CA GLN A 123 5.29 18.56 -3.02
C GLN A 123 5.74 17.25 -2.35
N ARG A 124 5.68 16.09 -3.04
CA ARG A 124 6.23 14.82 -2.51
C ARG A 124 7.71 14.92 -2.17
N THR A 125 8.51 15.43 -3.11
CA THR A 125 9.95 15.64 -2.92
C THR A 125 10.23 16.56 -1.73
N THR A 126 9.42 17.61 -1.57
CA THR A 126 9.53 18.53 -0.42
C THR A 126 9.09 17.88 0.89
N ALA A 127 8.06 17.04 0.87
CA ALA A 127 7.57 16.29 2.04
C ALA A 127 8.57 15.25 2.54
N GLN A 128 9.22 14.52 1.63
CA GLN A 128 10.31 13.61 1.96
C GLN A 128 11.48 14.38 2.60
N ARG A 129 11.91 15.50 2.02
CA ARG A 129 12.96 16.39 2.60
C ARG A 129 12.58 16.99 3.95
N ALA A 130 11.28 17.24 4.18
CA ALA A 130 10.75 17.73 5.45
C ALA A 130 10.58 16.63 6.53
N GLY A 131 10.95 15.37 6.24
CA GLY A 131 10.81 14.25 7.16
C GLY A 131 9.35 13.85 7.44
N LEU A 132 8.42 14.12 6.51
CA LEU A 132 6.99 13.86 6.73
C LEU A 132 6.73 12.39 7.09
N THR A 133 7.43 11.43 6.49
CA THR A 133 7.24 10.00 6.79
C THR A 133 7.46 9.70 8.27
N ASP A 134 8.51 10.24 8.89
CA ASP A 134 8.77 10.07 10.33
C ASP A 134 7.69 10.70 11.19
N VAL A 135 7.15 11.85 10.78
CA VAL A 135 6.05 12.53 11.49
C VAL A 135 4.77 11.69 11.42
N VAL A 136 4.45 11.12 10.25
CA VAL A 136 3.31 10.20 10.04
C VAL A 136 3.47 8.93 10.89
N LEU A 137 4.63 8.28 10.83
CA LEU A 137 4.93 7.06 11.61
C LEU A 137 4.93 7.32 13.12
N ARG A 138 5.45 8.47 13.58
CA ARG A 138 5.36 8.89 14.98
C ARG A 138 3.89 9.07 15.40
N GLY A 139 3.04 9.63 14.53
CA GLY A 139 1.59 9.70 14.75
C GLY A 139 0.96 8.33 14.98
N MET A 140 1.29 7.34 14.15
CA MET A 140 0.82 5.94 14.30
C MET A 140 1.33 5.24 15.57
N VAL A 141 2.45 5.70 16.14
CA VAL A 141 2.98 5.20 17.43
C VAL A 141 2.33 5.91 18.62
N LEU A 142 1.98 7.20 18.50
CA LEU A 142 1.36 7.99 19.57
C LEU A 142 -0.15 7.72 19.72
N PHE A 143 -0.84 7.35 18.65
CA PHE A 143 -2.29 7.11 18.64
C PHE A 143 -2.63 5.69 18.18
N PRO A 144 -2.08 4.64 18.84
CA PRO A 144 -2.16 3.28 18.35
C PRO A 144 -3.60 2.85 18.07
N ASP A 145 -4.56 3.20 18.93
CA ASP A 145 -5.94 2.72 18.83
C ASP A 145 -6.82 3.56 17.88
N SER A 146 -6.28 4.60 17.23
CA SER A 146 -7.03 5.43 16.28
C SER A 146 -6.98 4.88 14.86
N VAL A 147 -7.91 3.98 14.53
CA VAL A 147 -8.12 3.48 13.16
C VAL A 147 -8.23 4.64 12.14
N ARG A 148 -8.90 5.74 12.51
CA ARG A 148 -9.09 6.93 11.67
C ARG A 148 -7.77 7.64 11.33
N LEU A 149 -6.85 7.71 12.29
CA LEU A 149 -5.52 8.25 12.07
C LEU A 149 -4.69 7.30 11.21
N HIS A 150 -4.73 6.02 11.51
CA HIS A 150 -3.96 5.01 10.79
C HIS A 150 -4.37 4.88 9.31
N THR A 151 -5.68 4.90 8.98
CA THR A 151 -6.15 4.90 7.59
C THR A 151 -5.70 6.15 6.82
N ALA A 152 -5.75 7.33 7.44
CA ALA A 152 -5.26 8.57 6.82
C ALA A 152 -3.72 8.61 6.69
N ALA A 153 -3.01 8.01 7.65
CA ALA A 153 -1.58 7.78 7.58
C ALA A 153 -1.22 6.86 6.42
N PHE A 154 -1.87 5.71 6.25
CA PHE A 154 -1.61 4.83 5.10
C PHE A 154 -1.84 5.51 3.75
N HIS A 155 -2.90 6.31 3.59
CA HIS A 155 -3.11 7.07 2.35
C HIS A 155 -1.94 8.06 2.09
N THR A 156 -1.42 8.70 3.13
CA THR A 156 -0.22 9.55 3.03
C THR A 156 1.04 8.73 2.67
N LEU A 157 1.23 7.56 3.30
CA LEU A 157 2.37 6.66 3.06
C LEU A 157 2.37 6.06 1.66
N VAL A 158 1.20 5.68 1.11
CA VAL A 158 1.05 5.27 -0.31
C VAL A 158 1.70 6.30 -1.21
N LEU A 159 1.35 7.58 -1.02
CA LEU A 159 1.79 8.67 -1.87
C LEU A 159 3.27 8.98 -1.69
N LEU A 160 3.77 8.99 -0.45
CA LEU A 160 5.19 9.18 -0.16
C LEU A 160 6.08 8.06 -0.71
N ALA A 161 5.54 6.84 -0.84
CA ALA A 161 6.21 5.69 -1.43
C ALA A 161 6.08 5.60 -2.97
N ARG A 162 5.25 6.42 -3.63
CA ARG A 162 5.16 6.43 -5.10
C ARG A 162 6.52 6.83 -5.71
N PRO A 163 7.06 6.07 -6.68
CA PRO A 163 8.30 6.45 -7.37
C PRO A 163 8.23 7.85 -7.98
N LEU A 164 9.37 8.55 -7.96
CA LEU A 164 9.54 9.85 -8.65
C LEU A 164 9.89 9.59 -10.13
N GLY A 165 9.43 10.44 -11.04
CA GLY A 165 9.81 10.42 -12.45
C GLY A 165 9.18 9.31 -13.31
N GLY A 166 7.86 9.09 -13.25
CA GLY A 166 7.16 8.16 -14.13
C GLY A 166 5.69 8.50 -14.37
N LYS A 167 5.19 8.25 -15.58
CA LYS A 167 3.73 8.20 -15.84
C LYS A 167 3.22 6.80 -15.52
N GLU A 168 1.96 6.71 -15.12
CA GLU A 168 1.27 5.43 -14.89
C GLU A 168 1.43 4.50 -16.11
N GLY A 169 1.97 3.30 -15.88
CA GLY A 169 2.25 2.30 -16.93
C GLY A 169 3.62 2.40 -17.64
N MET A 170 4.53 3.31 -17.27
CA MET A 170 5.88 3.39 -17.86
C MET A 170 6.92 2.56 -17.08
N LEU A 171 7.86 1.94 -17.82
CA LEU A 171 9.06 1.29 -17.25
C LEU A 171 10.11 2.34 -16.84
N PHE A 172 10.73 2.15 -15.68
CA PHE A 172 11.80 3.00 -15.15
C PHE A 172 13.17 2.45 -15.57
N HIS A 173 14.03 3.30 -16.15
CA HIS A 173 15.41 2.95 -16.53
C HIS A 173 16.49 3.63 -15.69
N SER A 174 16.14 4.56 -14.80
CA SER A 174 17.07 5.15 -13.84
C SER A 174 16.75 4.66 -12.43
N ALA A 175 17.76 4.11 -11.75
CA ALA A 175 17.68 3.85 -10.32
C ALA A 175 17.30 5.13 -9.57
N MET A 176 16.39 4.99 -8.60
CA MET A 176 15.83 6.12 -7.85
C MET A 176 16.93 6.88 -7.10
N VAL A 177 17.17 8.12 -7.51
CA VAL A 177 18.10 9.02 -6.82
C VAL A 177 17.46 9.43 -5.49
N ASN A 178 18.03 8.93 -4.38
CA ASN A 178 17.58 9.08 -2.98
C ASN A 178 16.43 8.17 -2.49
N SER A 179 16.40 6.89 -2.88
CA SER A 179 15.56 5.88 -2.18
C SER A 179 16.10 5.41 -0.82
N SER A 180 17.28 5.86 -0.43
CA SER A 180 17.92 5.60 0.85
C SER A 180 17.13 6.22 2.03
N GLY A 181 16.05 5.55 2.44
CA GLY A 181 15.54 5.66 3.81
C GLY A 181 14.18 6.31 4.06
N ILE A 182 13.21 6.23 3.14
CA ILE A 182 11.80 6.61 3.47
C ILE A 182 11.31 5.92 4.77
N PHE A 183 11.70 4.65 4.98
CA PHE A 183 11.37 3.86 6.18
C PHE A 183 12.62 3.39 6.96
N ASN A 184 13.82 3.91 6.66
CA ASN A 184 15.10 3.37 7.18
C ASN A 184 15.82 4.36 8.11
N VAL A 185 16.32 3.85 9.24
CA VAL A 185 17.22 4.47 10.25
C VAL A 185 16.95 5.94 10.58
N GLY A 186 16.37 6.19 11.77
CA GLY A 186 16.37 7.54 12.38
C GLY A 186 15.03 8.00 12.92
N SER A 187 13.95 7.24 12.72
CA SER A 187 12.69 7.56 13.36
C SER A 187 12.88 7.64 14.87
N SER A 188 12.61 8.82 15.42
CA SER A 188 12.60 9.14 16.86
C SER A 188 11.81 8.18 17.77
N THR A 189 11.05 7.26 17.17
CA THR A 189 10.30 6.18 17.81
C THR A 189 11.16 4.96 18.19
N GLY A 190 12.40 4.87 17.67
CA GLY A 190 13.28 3.71 17.84
C GLY A 190 12.80 2.44 17.11
N LYS A 191 11.74 2.54 16.29
CA LYS A 191 11.16 1.42 15.54
C LYS A 191 11.31 1.61 14.04
N ASN A 192 11.45 0.50 13.34
CA ASN A 192 11.41 0.42 11.89
C ASN A 192 10.03 0.82 11.35
N GLY A 193 9.97 1.63 10.29
CA GLY A 193 8.72 2.15 9.74
C GLY A 193 7.79 1.08 9.17
N ILE A 194 8.34 0.08 8.48
CA ILE A 194 7.59 -1.09 8.00
C ILE A 194 7.04 -1.91 9.18
N ALA A 195 7.80 -2.05 10.27
CA ALA A 195 7.31 -2.74 11.47
C ALA A 195 6.09 -2.01 12.09
N ILE A 196 6.09 -0.67 12.14
CA ILE A 196 4.94 0.14 12.60
C ILE A 196 3.72 -0.08 11.69
N MET A 197 3.93 -0.14 10.36
CA MET A 197 2.86 -0.38 9.39
C MET A 197 2.26 -1.79 9.55
N LEU A 198 3.09 -2.84 9.60
CA LEU A 198 2.61 -4.21 9.74
C LEU A 198 1.94 -4.48 11.10
N ASP A 199 2.42 -3.86 12.18
CA ASP A 199 1.75 -3.85 13.48
C ASP A 199 0.35 -3.22 13.38
N SER A 200 0.23 -2.06 12.74
CA SER A 200 -1.06 -1.42 12.48
C SER A 200 -2.01 -2.31 11.68
N MET A 201 -1.52 -3.00 10.65
CA MET A 201 -2.35 -3.90 9.85
C MET A 201 -2.86 -5.09 10.67
N ARG A 202 -2.03 -5.64 11.57
CA ARG A 202 -2.43 -6.73 12.48
C ARG A 202 -3.47 -6.26 13.50
N ARG A 203 -3.30 -5.08 14.09
CA ARG A 203 -4.24 -4.54 15.11
C ARG A 203 -5.60 -4.15 14.53
N PHE A 204 -5.63 -3.61 13.31
CA PHE A 204 -6.86 -3.25 12.61
C PHE A 204 -7.25 -4.24 11.51
N ALA A 205 -7.02 -5.54 11.73
CA ALA A 205 -7.30 -6.60 10.77
C ALA A 205 -8.76 -6.62 10.26
N ALA A 206 -9.71 -6.16 11.08
CA ALA A 206 -11.14 -6.10 10.75
C ALA A 206 -11.60 -4.81 10.05
N ASP A 207 -10.75 -3.79 9.88
CA ASP A 207 -11.12 -2.55 9.17
C ASP A 207 -10.74 -2.66 7.68
N GLU A 208 -11.74 -2.89 6.82
CA GLU A 208 -11.54 -3.12 5.39
C GLU A 208 -10.85 -1.94 4.67
N VAL A 209 -11.15 -0.70 5.06
CA VAL A 209 -10.58 0.50 4.42
C VAL A 209 -9.11 0.66 4.78
N LEU A 210 -8.75 0.39 6.04
CA LEU A 210 -7.36 0.34 6.49
C LEU A 210 -6.60 -0.79 5.80
N GLN A 211 -7.17 -2.01 5.73
CA GLN A 211 -6.53 -3.13 5.02
C GLN A 211 -6.31 -2.81 3.52
N ALA A 212 -7.29 -2.19 2.85
CA ALA A 212 -7.15 -1.75 1.47
C ALA A 212 -6.02 -0.71 1.30
N MET A 213 -6.00 0.35 2.12
CA MET A 213 -4.97 1.40 2.01
C MET A 213 -3.57 0.92 2.39
N SER A 214 -3.47 0.04 3.39
CA SER A 214 -2.19 -0.53 3.83
C SER A 214 -1.63 -1.55 2.84
N CYS A 215 -2.46 -2.44 2.27
CA CYS A 215 -2.04 -3.28 1.13
C CYS A 215 -1.54 -2.44 -0.04
N TRP A 216 -2.20 -1.34 -0.39
CA TRP A 216 -1.71 -0.44 -1.45
C TRP A 216 -0.35 0.19 -1.12
N SER A 217 -0.12 0.54 0.15
CA SER A 217 1.18 1.09 0.55
C SER A 217 2.32 0.06 0.37
N MET A 218 2.06 -1.22 0.63
CA MET A 218 3.03 -2.30 0.39
C MET A 218 3.37 -2.47 -1.09
N VAL A 219 2.43 -2.25 -2.03
CA VAL A 219 2.69 -2.32 -3.48
C VAL A 219 3.85 -1.40 -3.86
N ASN A 220 3.78 -0.12 -3.45
CA ASN A 220 4.77 0.90 -3.78
C ASN A 220 6.10 0.66 -3.05
N ILE A 221 6.05 0.28 -1.77
CA ILE A 221 7.25 0.00 -0.96
C ILE A 221 8.01 -1.21 -1.53
N ALA A 222 7.32 -2.24 -2.01
CA ALA A 222 7.93 -3.43 -2.60
C ALA A 222 8.62 -3.18 -3.97
N LEU A 223 8.50 -1.99 -4.55
CA LEU A 223 9.27 -1.57 -5.73
C LEU A 223 10.73 -1.19 -5.39
N ILE A 224 11.05 -1.00 -4.11
CA ILE A 224 12.42 -0.75 -3.63
C ILE A 224 12.96 -2.06 -3.05
N PRO A 225 14.01 -2.69 -3.64
CA PRO A 225 14.48 -4.02 -3.21
C PRO A 225 14.78 -4.15 -1.71
N THR A 226 15.51 -3.19 -1.13
CA THR A 226 15.86 -3.21 0.31
C THR A 226 14.62 -3.12 1.23
N GLN A 227 13.59 -2.39 0.80
CA GLN A 227 12.33 -2.26 1.53
C GLN A 227 11.41 -3.48 1.32
N LYS A 228 11.48 -4.11 0.14
CA LYS A 228 10.82 -5.39 -0.15
C LYS A 228 11.37 -6.50 0.74
N THR A 229 12.69 -6.65 0.83
CA THR A 229 13.31 -7.64 1.73
C THR A 229 12.90 -7.41 3.17
N MET A 230 12.84 -6.14 3.61
CA MET A 230 12.35 -5.76 4.93
C MET A 230 10.87 -6.09 5.13
N LEU A 231 9.99 -5.85 4.14
CA LEU A 231 8.58 -6.27 4.15
C LEU A 231 8.44 -7.79 4.29
N VAL A 232 9.14 -8.57 3.47
CA VAL A 232 9.07 -10.05 3.49
C VAL A 232 9.55 -10.58 4.83
N LYS A 233 10.74 -10.16 5.29
CA LYS A 233 11.33 -10.63 6.57
C LYS A 233 10.54 -10.20 7.82
N LEU A 234 9.74 -9.14 7.75
CA LEU A 234 8.82 -8.74 8.82
C LEU A 234 7.40 -9.35 8.68
N GLY A 235 7.19 -10.24 7.71
CA GLY A 235 5.96 -11.01 7.53
C GLY A 235 4.86 -10.31 6.72
N GLY A 236 5.22 -9.38 5.82
CA GLY A 236 4.29 -8.66 4.96
C GLY A 236 3.43 -9.57 4.07
N ILE A 237 3.98 -10.70 3.62
CA ILE A 237 3.25 -11.76 2.89
C ILE A 237 2.06 -12.26 3.73
N SER A 238 2.31 -12.71 4.96
CA SER A 238 1.29 -13.26 5.85
C SER A 238 0.26 -12.20 6.28
N VAL A 239 0.67 -10.92 6.36
CA VAL A 239 -0.25 -9.81 6.65
C VAL A 239 -1.17 -9.52 5.45
N ALA A 240 -0.66 -9.52 4.21
CA ALA A 240 -1.48 -9.41 3.00
C ALA A 240 -2.45 -10.60 2.86
N ALA A 241 -1.97 -11.82 3.13
CA ALA A 241 -2.79 -13.03 3.15
C ALA A 241 -3.90 -12.96 4.22
N ASN A 242 -3.61 -12.45 5.41
CA ASN A 242 -4.61 -12.24 6.46
C ASN A 242 -5.66 -11.18 6.05
N ALA A 243 -5.25 -10.10 5.37
CA ALA A 243 -6.19 -9.11 4.83
C ALA A 243 -7.17 -9.75 3.84
N MET A 244 -6.68 -10.59 2.92
CA MET A 244 -7.54 -11.34 1.98
C MET A 244 -8.48 -12.32 2.70
N MET A 245 -8.00 -12.98 3.77
CA MET A 245 -8.77 -13.96 4.54
C MET A 245 -9.89 -13.31 5.38
N GLN A 246 -9.64 -12.15 5.98
CA GLN A 246 -10.63 -11.42 6.80
C GLN A 246 -11.70 -10.75 5.93
N HIS A 247 -11.35 -10.32 4.71
CA HIS A 247 -12.23 -9.56 3.82
C HIS A 247 -12.50 -10.27 2.48
N PRO A 248 -12.98 -11.54 2.48
CA PRO A 248 -13.09 -12.36 1.27
C PRO A 248 -14.07 -11.80 0.23
N ASN A 249 -14.96 -10.90 0.65
CA ASN A 249 -16.01 -10.29 -0.18
C ASN A 249 -15.81 -8.78 -0.41
N ASN A 250 -14.69 -8.18 0.05
CA ASN A 250 -14.37 -6.79 -0.29
C ASN A 250 -13.44 -6.73 -1.53
N ALA A 251 -13.98 -6.22 -2.64
CA ALA A 251 -13.26 -6.14 -3.91
C ALA A 251 -11.97 -5.31 -3.85
N GLU A 252 -11.97 -4.21 -3.08
CA GLU A 252 -10.84 -3.30 -2.97
C GLU A 252 -9.69 -3.93 -2.16
N VAL A 253 -10.01 -4.60 -1.05
CA VAL A 253 -9.03 -5.36 -0.25
C VAL A 253 -8.43 -6.48 -1.09
N GLN A 254 -9.24 -7.30 -1.78
CA GLN A 254 -8.73 -8.38 -2.63
C GLN A 254 -7.84 -7.85 -3.75
N PHE A 255 -8.29 -6.84 -4.51
CA PHE A 255 -7.52 -6.27 -5.61
C PHE A 255 -6.15 -5.76 -5.16
N ARG A 256 -6.10 -5.01 -4.04
CA ARG A 256 -4.86 -4.39 -3.54
C ARG A 256 -3.95 -5.38 -2.82
N ALA A 257 -4.50 -6.37 -2.12
CA ALA A 257 -3.71 -7.42 -1.49
C ALA A 257 -3.09 -8.36 -2.55
N LEU A 258 -3.85 -8.73 -3.59
CA LEU A 258 -3.31 -9.44 -4.75
C LEU A 258 -2.19 -8.63 -5.42
N PHE A 259 -2.37 -7.33 -5.62
CA PHE A 259 -1.32 -6.48 -6.21
C PHE A 259 -0.07 -6.38 -5.32
N ALA A 260 -0.22 -6.36 -3.99
CA ALA A 260 0.93 -6.44 -3.08
C ALA A 260 1.63 -7.80 -3.20
N LEU A 261 0.87 -8.89 -3.27
CA LEU A 261 1.43 -10.25 -3.43
C LEU A 261 2.19 -10.43 -4.75
N ILE A 262 1.74 -9.84 -5.87
CA ILE A 262 2.49 -9.87 -7.16
C ILE A 262 3.96 -9.46 -6.95
N ASN A 263 4.20 -8.40 -6.18
CA ASN A 263 5.55 -7.88 -5.93
C ASN A 263 6.32 -8.68 -4.85
N LEU A 264 5.60 -9.28 -3.89
CA LEU A 264 6.18 -9.99 -2.74
C LEU A 264 6.50 -11.48 -2.99
N VAL A 265 5.81 -12.15 -3.92
CA VAL A 265 6.01 -13.60 -4.20
C VAL A 265 7.10 -13.89 -5.24
N ILE A 266 7.82 -12.88 -5.73
CA ILE A 266 9.04 -13.06 -6.52
C ILE A 266 10.23 -12.82 -5.59
N PRO A 267 11.11 -13.80 -5.31
CA PRO A 267 12.35 -13.55 -4.58
C PRO A 267 13.22 -12.52 -5.32
N SER A 268 13.87 -11.62 -4.58
CA SER A 268 14.67 -10.53 -5.16
C SER A 268 15.88 -11.05 -5.97
N GLU A 269 16.40 -12.23 -5.60
CA GLU A 269 17.42 -13.00 -6.32
C GLU A 269 16.98 -13.31 -7.78
N ASN A 270 15.73 -13.73 -7.97
CA ASN A 270 15.18 -14.14 -9.27
C ASN A 270 14.90 -12.96 -10.21
N LEU A 271 14.95 -11.71 -9.73
CA LEU A 271 14.75 -10.52 -10.57
C LEU A 271 15.95 -10.24 -11.49
N ILE A 272 17.15 -10.72 -11.13
CA ILE A 272 18.36 -10.52 -11.93
C ILE A 272 18.35 -11.42 -13.17
N GLU A 273 17.94 -12.68 -13.03
CA GLU A 273 17.92 -13.65 -14.14
C GLU A 273 16.84 -13.29 -15.18
N ASN A 274 15.63 -12.98 -14.72
CA ASN A 274 14.51 -12.64 -15.61
C ASN A 274 14.70 -11.34 -16.42
N ALA A 275 15.63 -10.46 -16.00
CA ALA A 275 15.94 -9.23 -16.74
C ALA A 275 16.75 -9.49 -18.02
N ASN A 276 17.52 -10.58 -18.09
CA ASN A 276 18.37 -10.89 -19.25
C ASN A 276 17.63 -11.59 -20.40
N ASP A 277 16.52 -12.29 -20.13
CA ASP A 277 15.84 -13.14 -21.11
C ASP A 277 14.79 -12.42 -21.99
N GLY A 278 14.49 -11.14 -21.71
CA GLY A 278 13.72 -10.26 -22.62
C GLY A 278 12.30 -10.69 -22.98
N ARG A 279 11.74 -11.72 -22.31
CA ARG A 279 10.49 -12.39 -22.70
C ARG A 279 9.40 -12.43 -21.61
N GLY A 280 9.60 -11.71 -20.50
CA GLY A 280 8.65 -11.64 -19.39
C GLY A 280 7.45 -10.74 -19.70
N GLY A 281 6.31 -11.33 -20.06
CA GLY A 281 5.04 -10.62 -20.19
C GLY A 281 4.39 -10.31 -18.84
N GLY A 282 3.90 -9.08 -18.65
CA GLY A 282 2.89 -8.74 -17.63
C GLY A 282 3.37 -8.50 -16.19
N GLY A 283 4.61 -8.83 -15.82
CA GLY A 283 5.15 -8.54 -14.48
C GLY A 283 5.49 -7.07 -14.29
N VAL A 284 4.91 -6.39 -13.28
CA VAL A 284 5.26 -5.00 -12.92
C VAL A 284 6.55 -4.97 -12.10
N ALA A 285 7.67 -5.35 -12.73
CA ALA A 285 9.00 -5.42 -12.13
C ALA A 285 10.04 -4.66 -12.98
N GLY A 286 9.76 -3.39 -13.29
CA GLY A 286 10.71 -2.49 -13.93
C GLY A 286 11.70 -1.92 -12.92
N GLY A 287 12.83 -2.59 -12.70
CA GLY A 287 13.84 -2.13 -11.74
C GLY A 287 14.91 -3.15 -11.38
N ALA A 288 15.65 -3.68 -12.36
CA ALA A 288 16.86 -4.45 -12.09
C ALA A 288 17.98 -3.53 -11.56
N ALA A 289 18.04 -3.37 -10.24
CA ALA A 289 19.19 -2.83 -9.53
C ALA A 289 20.01 -3.99 -8.95
N ASN A 290 21.33 -3.96 -9.12
CA ASN A 290 22.25 -5.02 -8.72
C ASN A 290 22.05 -5.45 -7.25
N ALA A 291 21.50 -6.65 -7.01
CA ALA A 291 21.37 -7.23 -5.67
C ALA A 291 22.62 -8.02 -5.21
N ASN A 292 23.69 -8.06 -6.02
CA ASN A 292 24.91 -8.83 -5.73
C ASN A 292 25.93 -8.08 -4.85
N ASP A 293 25.50 -7.11 -4.04
CA ASP A 293 26.35 -6.44 -3.05
C ASP A 293 25.74 -6.52 -1.64
N ASP A 294 25.81 -7.71 -1.04
CA ASP A 294 25.53 -7.93 0.39
C ASP A 294 26.54 -7.18 1.30
N SER A 295 27.64 -6.67 0.72
CA SER A 295 28.57 -5.71 1.33
C SER A 295 28.03 -4.27 1.38
N SER A 296 26.93 -3.96 0.69
CA SER A 296 26.41 -2.58 0.59
C SER A 296 25.99 -2.01 1.96
N PRO A 297 26.14 -0.71 2.20
CA PRO A 297 25.72 -0.08 3.46
C PRO A 297 24.23 -0.28 3.75
N GLU A 298 23.39 -0.35 2.71
CA GLU A 298 21.95 -0.52 2.83
C GLU A 298 21.57 -1.95 3.24
N ALA A 299 22.19 -2.98 2.65
CA ALA A 299 21.98 -4.37 3.05
C ALA A 299 22.37 -4.59 4.52
N ARG A 300 23.51 -4.02 4.95
CA ARG A 300 23.96 -4.05 6.35
C ARG A 300 22.97 -3.38 7.30
N ALA A 301 22.36 -2.25 6.90
CA ALA A 301 21.33 -1.58 7.71
C ALA A 301 20.02 -2.39 7.82
N VAL A 302 19.62 -3.10 6.75
CA VAL A 302 18.49 -4.05 6.80
C VAL A 302 18.81 -5.19 7.76
N GLN A 303 20.01 -5.79 7.66
CA GLN A 303 20.44 -6.85 8.57
C GLN A 303 20.42 -6.37 10.03
N GLU A 304 20.98 -5.20 10.34
CA GLU A 304 21.09 -4.68 11.71
C GLU A 304 19.75 -4.55 12.45
N GLN A 305 18.66 -4.27 11.73
CA GLN A 305 17.32 -4.09 12.29
C GLN A 305 16.57 -5.39 12.60
N LEU A 306 17.01 -6.50 12.05
CA LEU A 306 16.33 -7.79 12.20
C LEU A 306 16.95 -8.58 13.37
N GLY A 307 16.13 -9.37 14.07
CA GLY A 307 16.64 -10.35 15.03
C GLY A 307 17.54 -11.37 14.34
N VAL A 308 18.50 -11.96 15.05
CA VAL A 308 19.52 -12.85 14.46
C VAL A 308 18.91 -13.99 13.64
N ASP A 309 17.77 -14.53 14.08
CA ASP A 309 17.09 -15.63 13.38
C ASP A 309 16.36 -15.13 12.11
N ILE A 310 15.74 -13.94 12.17
CA ILE A 310 15.09 -13.30 11.02
C ILE A 310 16.13 -12.84 9.97
N ARG A 311 17.37 -12.52 10.38
CA ARG A 311 18.47 -12.25 9.42
C ARG A 311 18.78 -13.48 8.57
N ARG A 312 18.85 -14.66 9.21
CA ARG A 312 19.23 -15.94 8.58
C ARG A 312 18.16 -16.44 7.61
N ALA A 313 16.89 -16.24 7.91
CA ALA A 313 15.80 -16.59 7.01
C ALA A 313 15.92 -15.83 5.68
N SER A 314 15.85 -16.58 4.58
CA SER A 314 15.81 -16.06 3.20
C SER A 314 14.41 -15.59 2.81
N GLU A 315 14.29 -14.77 1.76
CA GLU A 315 12.96 -14.43 1.20
C GLU A 315 12.22 -15.68 0.69
N ARG A 316 12.98 -16.69 0.21
CA ARG A 316 12.46 -17.96 -0.28
C ARG A 316 11.85 -18.79 0.85
N GLU A 317 12.54 -19.02 1.95
CA GLU A 317 11.99 -19.79 3.09
C GLU A 317 10.69 -19.17 3.64
N MET A 318 10.65 -17.83 3.75
CA MET A 318 9.44 -17.11 4.17
C MET A 318 8.28 -17.27 3.17
N LEU A 319 8.57 -17.43 1.87
CA LEU A 319 7.58 -17.71 0.83
C LEU A 319 7.16 -19.19 0.82
N ASP A 320 8.09 -20.12 1.02
CA ASP A 320 7.86 -21.57 1.08
C ASP A 320 6.83 -21.92 2.17
N GLU A 321 6.90 -21.27 3.33
CA GLU A 321 5.92 -21.43 4.42
C GLU A 321 4.51 -20.92 4.05
N ASN A 322 4.40 -19.92 3.17
CA ASN A 322 3.15 -19.23 2.86
C ASN A 322 2.51 -19.65 1.52
N VAL A 323 3.23 -20.35 0.63
CA VAL A 323 2.80 -20.61 -0.75
C VAL A 323 1.44 -21.31 -0.86
N GLY A 324 1.16 -22.30 -0.02
CA GLY A 324 -0.12 -23.01 -0.02
C GLY A 324 -1.29 -22.14 0.43
N GLN A 325 -1.06 -21.26 1.42
CA GLN A 325 -2.07 -20.31 1.88
C GLN A 325 -2.34 -19.24 0.80
N ILE A 326 -1.29 -18.71 0.17
CA ILE A 326 -1.41 -17.73 -0.92
C ILE A 326 -2.22 -18.34 -2.07
N ALA A 327 -1.82 -19.51 -2.58
CA ALA A 327 -2.49 -20.15 -3.71
C ALA A 327 -3.99 -20.37 -3.42
N ASN A 328 -4.33 -20.88 -2.24
CA ASN A 328 -5.72 -21.08 -1.84
C ASN A 328 -6.52 -19.76 -1.76
N LEU A 329 -5.96 -18.71 -1.12
CA LEU A 329 -6.61 -17.40 -1.02
C LEU A 329 -6.80 -16.72 -2.38
N VAL A 330 -5.82 -16.85 -3.27
CA VAL A 330 -5.90 -16.34 -4.65
C VAL A 330 -7.06 -17.03 -5.39
N VAL A 331 -7.19 -18.36 -5.31
CA VAL A 331 -8.30 -19.08 -5.96
C VAL A 331 -9.66 -18.75 -5.32
N VAL A 332 -9.72 -18.55 -4.01
CA VAL A 332 -10.94 -18.05 -3.33
C VAL A 332 -11.34 -16.66 -3.86
N ALA A 333 -10.37 -15.74 -3.98
CA ALA A 333 -10.63 -14.42 -4.57
C ALA A 333 -11.11 -14.52 -6.02
N MET A 334 -10.53 -15.39 -6.84
CA MET A 334 -10.99 -15.65 -8.22
C MET A 334 -12.42 -16.19 -8.27
N LYS A 335 -12.81 -17.06 -7.32
CA LYS A 335 -14.19 -17.59 -7.23
C LYS A 335 -15.18 -16.51 -6.82
N ASN A 336 -14.85 -15.72 -5.80
CA ASN A 336 -15.73 -14.67 -5.29
C ASN A 336 -15.90 -13.50 -6.27
N PHE A 337 -14.87 -13.22 -7.07
CA PHE A 337 -14.82 -12.11 -8.02
C PHE A 337 -14.69 -12.59 -9.47
N CYS A 338 -15.33 -13.70 -9.82
CA CYS A 338 -15.23 -14.32 -11.15
C CYS A 338 -15.75 -13.43 -12.30
N SER A 339 -16.49 -12.35 -12.02
CA SER A 339 -16.89 -11.35 -13.02
C SER A 339 -15.92 -10.17 -13.15
N SER A 340 -14.96 -10.03 -12.24
CA SER A 340 -14.02 -8.89 -12.19
C SER A 340 -12.71 -9.22 -12.91
N GLU A 341 -12.62 -8.81 -14.18
CA GLU A 341 -11.41 -8.92 -15.01
C GLU A 341 -10.17 -8.38 -14.27
N ALA A 342 -10.29 -7.23 -13.62
CA ALA A 342 -9.22 -6.59 -12.87
C ALA A 342 -8.70 -7.41 -11.67
N ILE A 343 -9.56 -8.20 -11.00
CA ILE A 343 -9.15 -9.09 -9.91
C ILE A 343 -8.57 -10.38 -10.47
N LEU A 344 -9.22 -10.99 -11.48
CA LEU A 344 -8.75 -12.22 -12.12
C LEU A 344 -7.38 -12.05 -12.78
N ASN A 345 -7.13 -10.93 -13.46
CA ASN A 345 -5.84 -10.60 -14.04
C ASN A 345 -4.72 -10.62 -12.99
N ARG A 346 -4.96 -9.99 -11.83
CA ARG A 346 -4.00 -9.89 -10.71
C ARG A 346 -3.81 -11.24 -10.02
N ALA A 347 -4.88 -12.00 -9.83
CA ALA A 347 -4.82 -13.36 -9.33
C ALA A 347 -4.00 -14.30 -10.24
N CYS A 348 -4.23 -14.26 -11.55
CA CYS A 348 -3.44 -14.99 -12.55
C CYS A 348 -1.96 -14.60 -12.50
N LEU A 349 -1.63 -13.32 -12.30
CA LEU A 349 -0.24 -12.86 -12.12
C LEU A 349 0.42 -13.41 -10.85
N VAL A 350 -0.29 -13.51 -9.71
CA VAL A 350 0.25 -14.14 -8.49
C VAL A 350 0.54 -15.63 -8.75
N LEU A 351 -0.41 -16.38 -9.33
CA LEU A 351 -0.21 -17.81 -9.63
C LEU A 351 0.90 -18.01 -10.68
N HIS A 352 1.03 -17.10 -11.64
CA HIS A 352 2.10 -17.10 -12.63
C HIS A 352 3.47 -16.94 -11.98
N ASN A 353 3.64 -15.93 -11.13
CA ASN A 353 4.90 -15.67 -10.42
C ASN A 353 5.29 -16.87 -9.53
N LEU A 354 4.32 -17.48 -8.84
CA LEU A 354 4.56 -18.72 -8.08
C LEU A 354 5.01 -19.88 -9.01
N SER A 355 4.39 -20.04 -10.18
CA SER A 355 4.78 -21.06 -11.15
C SER A 355 6.14 -20.83 -11.83
N LEU A 356 6.85 -19.75 -11.54
CA LEU A 356 8.24 -19.60 -11.98
C LEU A 356 9.18 -20.51 -11.18
N ASN A 357 8.80 -20.94 -9.97
CA ASN A 357 9.53 -21.91 -9.17
C ASN A 357 8.89 -23.31 -9.31
N GLU A 358 9.66 -24.29 -9.79
CA GLU A 358 9.20 -25.66 -9.99
C GLU A 358 8.76 -26.35 -8.68
N ASP A 359 9.39 -26.01 -7.54
CA ASP A 359 9.01 -26.55 -6.22
C ASP A 359 7.52 -26.28 -5.91
N TYR A 360 6.99 -25.15 -6.37
CA TYR A 360 5.62 -24.73 -6.11
C TYR A 360 4.60 -25.38 -7.05
N HIS A 361 5.03 -26.04 -8.14
CA HIS A 361 4.12 -26.67 -9.10
C HIS A 361 3.21 -27.70 -8.43
N ARG A 362 3.75 -28.52 -7.50
CA ARG A 362 2.95 -29.48 -6.73
C ARG A 362 1.90 -28.75 -5.88
N THR A 363 2.28 -27.70 -5.16
CA THR A 363 1.35 -26.90 -4.34
C THR A 363 0.23 -26.30 -5.19
N LEU A 364 0.54 -25.75 -6.36
CA LEU A 364 -0.45 -25.17 -7.29
C LEU A 364 -1.40 -26.25 -7.86
N LEU A 365 -0.88 -27.41 -8.25
CA LEU A 365 -1.68 -28.56 -8.73
C LEU A 365 -2.64 -29.08 -7.65
N TRP A 366 -2.19 -29.16 -6.39
CA TRP A 366 -3.01 -29.67 -5.29
C TRP A 366 -3.90 -28.60 -4.64
N THR A 367 -3.78 -27.33 -5.02
CA THR A 367 -4.68 -26.25 -4.57
C THR A 367 -6.07 -26.42 -5.21
N PRO A 368 -7.16 -26.59 -4.42
CA PRO A 368 -8.48 -26.89 -4.95
C PRO A 368 -9.00 -25.85 -5.95
N ASN A 369 -9.46 -26.30 -7.12
CA ASN A 369 -9.93 -25.45 -8.22
C ASN A 369 -8.86 -24.55 -8.90
N CYS A 370 -7.58 -24.61 -8.52
CA CYS A 370 -6.55 -23.72 -9.09
C CYS A 370 -6.40 -23.92 -10.60
N TYR A 371 -6.19 -25.17 -11.02
CA TYR A 371 -6.02 -25.52 -12.43
C TYR A 371 -7.30 -25.22 -13.25
N GLN A 372 -8.46 -25.60 -12.72
CA GLN A 372 -9.75 -25.39 -13.38
C GLN A 372 -10.11 -23.89 -13.51
N MET A 373 -9.72 -23.07 -12.52
CA MET A 373 -9.94 -21.62 -12.58
C MET A 373 -9.06 -20.95 -13.65
N LEU A 374 -7.80 -21.39 -13.80
CA LEU A 374 -6.93 -20.92 -14.87
C LEU A 374 -7.49 -21.27 -16.27
N GLU A 375 -7.97 -22.50 -16.46
CA GLU A 375 -8.65 -22.91 -17.70
C GLU A 375 -9.93 -22.12 -17.96
N TRP A 376 -10.73 -21.89 -16.90
CA TRP A 376 -11.95 -21.08 -16.98
C TRP A 376 -11.65 -19.63 -17.35
N CYS A 377 -10.63 -19.02 -16.75
CA CYS A 377 -10.15 -17.68 -17.09
C CYS A 377 -9.75 -17.58 -18.57
N ILE A 378 -8.99 -18.54 -19.09
CA ILE A 378 -8.61 -18.61 -20.51
C ILE A 378 -9.84 -18.68 -21.41
N GLY A 379 -10.82 -19.53 -21.07
CA GLY A 379 -12.04 -19.70 -21.86
C GLY A 379 -12.93 -18.46 -21.95
N ASN A 380 -13.03 -17.69 -20.87
CA ASN A 380 -13.99 -16.58 -20.72
C ASN A 380 -13.39 -15.19 -20.98
N TYR A 381 -12.13 -14.93 -20.62
CA TYR A 381 -11.48 -13.61 -20.69
C TYR A 381 -10.51 -13.48 -21.87
N ARG A 382 -11.00 -13.79 -23.09
CA ARG A 382 -10.15 -13.91 -24.31
C ARG A 382 -9.50 -12.63 -24.80
N HIS A 383 -9.97 -11.46 -24.33
CA HIS A 383 -9.50 -10.15 -24.79
C HIS A 383 -8.46 -9.52 -23.86
N ASP A 384 -8.34 -9.97 -22.61
CA ASP A 384 -7.28 -9.55 -21.69
C ASP A 384 -5.99 -10.32 -22.02
N GLN A 385 -5.10 -9.67 -22.79
CA GLN A 385 -3.83 -10.29 -23.19
C GLN A 385 -2.93 -10.66 -22.01
N VAL A 386 -2.96 -9.91 -20.90
CA VAL A 386 -2.09 -10.16 -19.75
C VAL A 386 -2.61 -11.36 -18.97
N LEU A 387 -3.92 -11.40 -18.68
CA LEU A 387 -4.55 -12.56 -18.04
C LEU A 387 -4.35 -13.83 -18.87
N GLN A 388 -4.52 -13.76 -20.20
CA GLN A 388 -4.28 -14.89 -21.10
C GLN A 388 -2.82 -15.37 -21.06
N GLN A 389 -1.85 -14.46 -21.13
CA GLN A 389 -0.42 -14.80 -21.04
C GLN A 389 -0.07 -15.43 -19.70
N SER A 390 -0.47 -14.81 -18.59
CA SER A 390 -0.21 -15.31 -17.24
C SER A 390 -0.84 -16.68 -17.03
N ALA A 391 -2.14 -16.85 -17.31
CA ALA A 391 -2.84 -18.11 -17.09
C ALA A 391 -2.32 -19.24 -18.00
N THR A 392 -2.09 -18.97 -19.29
CA THR A 392 -1.57 -19.97 -20.23
C THR A 392 -0.14 -20.37 -19.85
N GLY A 393 0.71 -19.40 -19.50
CA GLY A 393 2.08 -19.66 -19.05
C GLY A 393 2.13 -20.51 -17.77
N THR A 394 1.24 -20.24 -16.82
CA THR A 394 1.08 -21.05 -15.59
C THR A 394 0.69 -22.48 -15.95
N LEU A 395 -0.39 -22.67 -16.73
CA LEU A 395 -0.85 -24.00 -17.12
C LEU A 395 0.19 -24.78 -17.91
N GLN A 396 0.93 -24.13 -18.82
CA GLN A 396 1.99 -24.77 -19.60
C GLN A 396 3.09 -25.34 -18.69
N ARG A 397 3.55 -24.58 -17.70
CA ARG A 397 4.57 -25.04 -16.73
C ARG A 397 4.07 -26.22 -15.90
N LEU A 398 2.84 -26.13 -15.39
CA LEU A 398 2.22 -27.23 -14.64
C LEU A 398 2.05 -28.49 -15.52
N GLN A 399 1.64 -28.34 -16.78
CA GLN A 399 1.52 -29.43 -17.75
C GLN A 399 2.86 -30.07 -18.09
N MET A 400 3.95 -29.29 -18.16
CA MET A 400 5.30 -29.84 -18.36
C MET A 400 5.73 -30.74 -17.19
N THR A 401 5.48 -30.32 -15.95
CA THR A 401 5.74 -31.18 -14.76
C THR A 401 4.85 -32.43 -14.75
N LEU A 402 3.57 -32.32 -15.12
CA LEU A 402 2.69 -33.49 -15.28
C LEU A 402 3.12 -34.42 -16.42
N ALA A 403 3.75 -33.90 -17.49
CA ALA A 403 4.29 -34.72 -18.57
C ALA A 403 5.56 -35.48 -18.16
N GLY A 404 6.37 -34.90 -17.25
CA GLY A 404 7.56 -35.55 -16.69
C GLY A 404 7.27 -36.66 -15.67
N ASP A 405 6.13 -36.60 -14.98
CA ASP A 405 5.76 -37.54 -13.91
C ASP A 405 4.38 -38.17 -14.15
N ASN A 406 4.39 -39.41 -14.67
CA ASN A 406 3.17 -40.15 -15.01
C ASN A 406 2.32 -40.53 -13.79
N ASP A 407 2.91 -40.81 -12.63
CA ASP A 407 2.16 -41.15 -11.42
C ASP A 407 1.47 -39.91 -10.85
N LEU A 408 2.20 -38.79 -10.75
CA LEU A 408 1.62 -37.49 -10.41
C LEU A 408 0.46 -37.12 -11.35
N ARG A 409 0.62 -37.34 -12.66
CA ARG A 409 -0.43 -37.06 -13.67
C ARG A 409 -1.69 -37.89 -13.49
N VAL A 410 -1.57 -39.19 -13.19
CA VAL A 410 -2.75 -40.04 -12.93
C VAL A 410 -3.46 -39.58 -11.66
N ARG A 411 -2.73 -39.40 -10.55
CA ARG A 411 -3.30 -38.94 -9.27
C ARG A 411 -3.96 -37.57 -9.38
N PHE A 412 -3.39 -36.67 -10.16
CA PHE A 412 -3.94 -35.34 -10.42
C PHE A 412 -5.24 -35.38 -11.25
N LEU A 413 -5.32 -36.22 -12.28
CA LEU A 413 -6.56 -36.40 -13.05
C LEU A 413 -7.68 -37.00 -12.20
N ASP A 414 -7.35 -37.92 -11.29
CA ASP A 414 -8.32 -38.47 -10.33
C ASP A 414 -8.75 -37.44 -9.28
N SER A 415 -7.86 -36.55 -8.85
CA SER A 415 -8.22 -35.47 -7.91
C SER A 415 -9.14 -34.42 -8.55
N ILE A 416 -8.92 -34.06 -9.84
CA ILE A 416 -9.87 -33.22 -10.60
C ILE A 416 -11.25 -33.86 -10.66
N ARG A 417 -11.33 -35.16 -10.97
CA ARG A 417 -12.62 -35.90 -11.03
C ARG A 417 -13.33 -35.86 -9.68
N ALA A 418 -12.61 -36.11 -8.59
CA ALA A 418 -13.16 -36.06 -7.23
C ALA A 418 -13.64 -34.65 -6.84
N GLN A 419 -12.90 -33.59 -7.20
CA GLN A 419 -13.31 -32.20 -6.97
C GLN A 419 -14.59 -31.84 -7.74
N GLN A 420 -14.72 -32.29 -9.00
CA GLN A 420 -15.92 -32.08 -9.82
C GLN A 420 -17.14 -32.81 -9.26
N GLN A 421 -16.97 -34.07 -8.83
CA GLN A 421 -18.04 -34.85 -8.18
C GLN A 421 -18.52 -34.20 -6.89
N SER A 422 -17.60 -33.83 -5.99
CA SER A 422 -17.92 -33.15 -4.72
C SER A 422 -18.67 -31.82 -4.95
N THR A 423 -18.24 -31.02 -5.92
CA THR A 423 -18.91 -29.76 -6.30
C THR A 423 -20.33 -30.00 -6.82
N LEU A 424 -20.52 -31.04 -7.66
CA LEU A 424 -21.84 -31.41 -8.17
C LEU A 424 -22.78 -31.90 -7.05
N GLU A 425 -22.27 -32.68 -6.10
CA GLU A 425 -23.02 -33.18 -4.95
C GLU A 425 -23.39 -32.07 -3.96
N GLN A 426 -22.55 -31.06 -3.80
CA GLN A 426 -22.87 -29.87 -3.01
C GLN A 426 -24.00 -29.07 -3.68
N ALA A 427 -23.87 -28.76 -4.98
CA ALA A 427 -24.91 -28.05 -5.73
C ALA A 427 -26.26 -28.80 -5.73
N ARG A 428 -26.25 -30.15 -5.80
CA ARG A 428 -27.46 -30.97 -5.67
C ARG A 428 -28.11 -30.84 -4.29
N ARG A 429 -27.33 -30.87 -3.21
CA ARG A 429 -27.82 -30.70 -1.83
C ARG A 429 -28.42 -29.31 -1.60
N GLU A 430 -27.75 -28.26 -2.10
CA GLU A 430 -28.25 -26.89 -2.04
C GLU A 430 -29.56 -26.73 -2.84
N ALA A 431 -29.66 -27.32 -4.02
CA ALA A 431 -30.89 -27.31 -4.83
C ALA A 431 -32.06 -28.04 -4.14
N MET A 432 -31.80 -29.20 -3.51
CA MET A 432 -32.82 -29.91 -2.72
C MET A 432 -33.29 -29.08 -1.53
N TYR A 433 -32.38 -28.50 -0.76
CA TYR A 433 -32.73 -27.65 0.38
C TYR A 433 -33.56 -26.41 -0.02
N MET A 434 -33.23 -25.79 -1.17
CA MET A 434 -34.01 -24.67 -1.72
C MET A 434 -35.40 -25.11 -2.21
N HIS A 435 -35.55 -26.33 -2.73
CA HIS A 435 -36.84 -26.90 -3.11
C HIS A 435 -37.72 -27.14 -1.87
N ASP A 436 -37.16 -27.77 -0.83
CA ASP A 436 -37.87 -28.06 0.41
C ASP A 436 -38.32 -26.77 1.13
N GLN A 437 -37.48 -25.72 1.14
CA GLN A 437 -37.90 -24.40 1.62
C GLN A 437 -39.03 -23.78 0.78
N GLN A 438 -39.05 -23.99 -0.55
CA GLN A 438 -40.12 -23.47 -1.41
C GLN A 438 -41.43 -24.22 -1.21
N GLU A 439 -41.40 -25.52 -0.89
CA GLU A 439 -42.61 -26.26 -0.52
C GLU A 439 -43.12 -25.85 0.87
N GLN A 440 -42.24 -25.72 1.87
CA GLN A 440 -42.62 -25.26 3.22
C GLN A 440 -43.19 -23.83 3.23
N ASN A 441 -42.77 -22.96 2.32
CA ASN A 441 -43.34 -21.61 2.17
C ASN A 441 -44.65 -21.56 1.35
N ARG A 442 -45.13 -22.71 0.81
CA ARG A 442 -46.38 -22.83 0.05
C ARG A 442 -47.51 -23.51 0.84
N THR A 443 -47.18 -24.20 1.91
CA THR A 443 -48.10 -24.84 2.86
C THR A 443 -48.45 -23.92 4.03
#